data_AF-A0A849SJR8-F1
#
_entry.id   AF-A0A849SJR8-F1
#
_cell.length_a   1.000
_cell.length_b   1.000
_cell.length_c   1.000
_cell.angle_alpha   90.00
_cell.angle_beta   90.00
_cell.angle_gamma   90.00
#
_symmetry.space_group_name_H-M   'P 1'
#
loop_
_entity.id
_entity.type
_entity.pdbx_description
1 polymer ?
#
loop_
_entity_poly.entity_id
_entity_poly.type
_entity_poly.pdbx_seq_one_letter_code
_entity_poly.pdbx_strand_id
1 'polypeptide(L)' 'MLRKLKHHFKHLWHIFRRLTGDDAYDVYLKHHAEFHQSTVDAPPVLTRKEFFKLWQESKWKGVKRCC' A
#
# COMPACT_ATOMS: atom_id res chain seq x y z
N MET A 1 -25.53 -3.83 21.93
CA MET A 1 -24.98 -2.47 21.73
C MET A 1 -23.45 -2.47 21.51
N LEU A 2 -22.66 -3.14 22.37
CA LEU A 2 -21.19 -3.22 22.25
C LEU A 2 -20.63 -3.71 20.89
N ARG A 3 -21.26 -4.71 20.25
CA ARG A 3 -20.81 -5.21 18.94
C ARG A 3 -20.83 -4.13 17.85
N LYS A 4 -21.91 -3.33 17.79
CA LYS A 4 -22.05 -2.26 16.77
C LYS A 4 -20.96 -1.19 16.92
N LEU A 5 -20.65 -0.80 18.15
CA LEU A 5 -19.56 0.16 18.43
C LEU A 5 -18.20 -0.37 17.96
N LYS A 6 -17.90 -1.65 18.22
CA LYS A 6 -16.68 -2.31 17.73
C LYS A 6 -16.58 -2.34 16.20
N HIS A 7 -17.71 -2.53 15.50
CA HIS A 7 -17.74 -2.51 14.04
C HIS A 7 -17.49 -1.11 13.47
N HIS A 8 -18.08 -0.06 14.06
CA HIS A 8 -17.83 1.31 13.63
C HIS A 8 -16.39 1.74 13.85
N PHE A 9 -15.81 1.41 15.02
CA PHE A 9 -14.41 1.68 15.29
C PHE A 9 -13.49 0.99 14.28
N LYS A 10 -13.74 -0.30 13.98
CA LYS A 10 -12.97 -1.03 12.97
C LYS A 10 -13.07 -0.36 11.59
N HIS A 11 -14.27 0.08 11.19
CA HIS A 11 -14.47 0.73 9.90
C HIS A 11 -13.72 2.07 9.82
N LEU A 12 -13.84 2.91 10.84
CA LEU A 12 -13.10 4.18 10.94
C LEU A 12 -11.58 3.96 10.92
N TRP A 13 -11.09 2.92 11.60
CA TRP A 13 -9.69 2.54 11.59
C TRP A 13 -9.20 2.17 10.19
N HIS A 14 -9.97 1.40 9.43
CA HIS A 14 -9.62 1.08 8.03
C HIS A 14 -9.60 2.33 7.15
N ILE A 15 -10.57 3.23 7.31
CA ILE A 15 -10.59 4.52 6.57
C ILE A 15 -9.34 5.33 6.89
N PHE A 16 -9.00 5.46 8.18
CA PHE A 16 -7.83 6.20 8.60
C PHE A 16 -6.54 5.64 7.98
N ARG A 17 -6.32 4.32 8.07
CA ARG A 17 -5.18 3.66 7.44
C ARG A 17 -5.09 3.91 5.93
N ARG A 18 -6.24 3.96 5.25
CA ARG A 18 -6.30 4.20 3.81
C ARG A 18 -5.92 5.65 3.46
N LEU A 19 -6.41 6.62 4.23
CA LEU A 19 -6.13 8.04 4.03
C LEU A 19 -4.68 8.39 4.35
N THR A 20 -4.09 7.76 5.36
CA THR A 20 -2.68 7.99 5.73
C THR A 20 -1.70 7.17 4.88
N GLY A 21 -2.18 6.19 4.12
CA GLY A 21 -1.35 5.26 3.36
C GLY A 21 -0.66 4.20 4.22
N ASP A 22 -1.10 4.01 5.47
CA ASP A 22 -0.56 2.97 6.36
C ASP A 22 -0.87 1.54 5.84
N ASP A 23 -1.92 1.39 5.04
CA ASP A 23 -2.27 0.15 4.34
C ASP A 23 -1.65 0.00 2.94
N ALA A 24 -0.76 0.90 2.51
CA ALA A 24 -0.23 0.91 1.14
C ALA A 24 0.46 -0.40 0.75
N TYR A 25 1.20 -1.02 1.67
CA TYR A 25 1.84 -2.31 1.40
C TYR A 25 0.83 -3.46 1.31
N ASP A 26 -0.24 -3.43 2.12
CA ASP A 26 -1.29 -4.44 2.09
C ASP A 26 -2.02 -4.39 0.74
N VAL A 27 -2.27 -3.17 0.24
CA VAL A 27 -2.87 -2.94 -1.08
C VAL A 27 -1.94 -3.37 -2.21
N TYR A 28 -0.63 -3.14 -2.08
CA TYR A 28 0.37 -3.64 -3.02
C TYR A 28 0.34 -5.18 -3.11
N LEU A 29 0.31 -5.88 -1.98
CA LEU A 29 0.26 -7.34 -1.97
C LEU A 29 -0.99 -7.87 -2.66
N LYS A 30 -2.15 -7.25 -2.39
CA LYS A 30 -3.41 -7.59 -3.05
C LYS A 30 -3.31 -7.42 -4.58
N HIS A 31 -2.82 -6.27 -5.03
CA HIS A 31 -2.64 -6.00 -6.45
C HIS A 31 -1.64 -6.97 -7.11
N HIS A 32 -0.55 -7.31 -6.42
CA HIS A 32 0.43 -8.28 -6.94
C HIS A 32 -0.19 -9.67 -7.12
N ALA A 33 -0.93 -10.15 -6.12
CA ALA A 33 -1.63 -11.43 -6.19
C ALA A 33 -2.68 -11.46 -7.30
N GLU A 34 -3.44 -10.37 -7.49
CA GLU A 34 -4.50 -10.28 -8.49
C GLU A 34 -3.98 -10.18 -9.93
N PHE A 35 -2.87 -9.47 -10.16
CA PHE A 35 -2.46 -9.09 -11.52
C PHE A 35 -1.10 -9.64 -11.96
N HIS A 36 -0.22 -9.99 -11.03
CA HIS A 36 1.15 -10.38 -11.36
C HIS A 36 1.42 -11.86 -11.11
N GLN A 37 0.81 -12.50 -10.11
CA GLN A 37 1.11 -13.90 -9.77
C GLN A 37 0.88 -14.90 -10.93
N SER A 38 0.00 -14.61 -11.89
CA SER A 38 -0.30 -15.48 -13.04
C SER A 38 0.45 -15.13 -14.32
N THR A 39 1.31 -14.10 -14.31
CA THR A 39 2.08 -13.68 -15.49
C THR A 39 3.39 -14.44 -15.60
N VAL A 40 3.79 -14.82 -16.82
CA VAL A 40 5.01 -15.64 -17.08
C VAL A 40 6.28 -14.93 -16.59
N ASP A 41 6.32 -13.60 -16.67
CA ASP A 41 7.45 -12.76 -16.26
C ASP A 41 7.10 -11.86 -15.05
N ALA A 42 6.30 -12.38 -14.13
CA ALA A 42 5.91 -11.66 -12.94
C ALA A 42 7.14 -11.21 -12.14
N PRO A 43 7.32 -9.90 -11.85
CA PRO A 43 8.35 -9.50 -10.91
C PRO A 43 8.06 -10.11 -9.54
N PRO A 44 9.08 -10.53 -8.78
CA PRO A 44 8.88 -11.09 -7.45
C PRO A 44 8.18 -10.08 -6.53
N VAL A 45 7.44 -10.59 -5.56
CA VAL A 45 6.85 -9.75 -4.50
C VAL A 45 7.96 -9.03 -3.77
N LEU A 46 7.90 -7.70 -3.74
CA LEU A 46 8.85 -6.88 -2.99
C LEU A 46 8.61 -7.05 -1.49
N THR A 47 9.67 -7.04 -0.71
CA THR A 47 9.54 -6.87 0.73
C THR A 47 8.96 -5.50 1.05
N ARG A 48 8.37 -5.34 2.26
CA ARG A 48 7.84 -4.05 2.72
C ARG A 48 8.87 -2.92 2.57
N LYS A 49 10.12 -3.18 2.95
CA LYS A 49 11.21 -2.20 2.85
C LYS A 49 11.50 -1.78 1.40
N GLU A 50 11.58 -2.75 0.49
CA GLU A 50 11.84 -2.48 -0.93
C GLU A 50 10.69 -1.74 -1.60
N PHE A 51 9.44 -2.12 -1.30
CA PHE A 51 8.26 -1.41 -1.77
C PHE A 51 8.29 0.07 -1.37
N PHE A 52 8.51 0.38 -0.08
CA PHE A 52 8.55 1.77 0.38
C PHE A 52 9.76 2.55 -0.18
N LYS A 53 10.90 1.88 -0.40
CA LYS A 53 12.05 2.49 -1.07
C LYS A 53 11.70 2.89 -2.51
N LEU A 54 11.22 1.94 -3.30
CA LEU A 54 10.80 2.17 -4.69
C LEU A 54 9.70 3.23 -4.78
N TRP A 55 8.71 3.18 -3.88
CA TRP A 55 7.62 4.14 -3.85
C TRP A 55 8.12 5.56 -3.60
N GLN A 56 8.98 5.76 -2.61
CA GLN A 56 9.59 7.08 -2.35
C GLN A 56 10.46 7.53 -3.52
N GLU A 57 11.33 6.67 -4.03
CA GLU A 57 12.16 6.99 -5.20
C GLU A 57 11.29 7.41 -6.39
N SER A 58 10.22 6.67 -6.71
CA SER A 58 9.31 7.00 -7.82
C SER A 58 8.62 8.36 -7.66
N LYS A 59 8.33 8.80 -6.42
CA LYS A 59 7.71 10.10 -6.15
C LYS A 59 8.66 11.27 -6.39
N TRP A 60 9.95 11.07 -6.14
CA TRP A 60 10.94 12.14 -6.19
C TRP A 60 11.87 12.06 -7.40
N LYS A 61 11.90 10.91 -8.09
CA LYS A 61 12.70 10.71 -9.31
C LYS A 61 12.23 11.68 -10.38
N GLY A 62 13.17 12.47 -10.89
CA GLY A 62 12.91 13.47 -11.93
C GLY A 62 12.44 14.83 -11.40
N VAL A 63 12.18 14.98 -10.09
CA VAL A 63 11.94 16.30 -9.49
C VAL A 63 13.26 17.05 -9.40
N LYS A 64 13.55 17.88 -10.40
CA LYS A 64 14.67 18.83 -10.37
C LYS A 64 14.26 20.04 -9.53
N ARG A 65 14.68 20.07 -8.27
CA ARG A 65 14.58 21.28 -7.46
C ARG A 65 15.71 22.19 -7.94
N CYS A 66 15.39 23.25 -8.67
CA CYS A 66 16.31 24.36 -8.80
C CYS A 66 16.51 24.93 -7.40
N CYS A 67 17.69 24.70 -6.83
CA CYS A 67 18.25 25.68 -5.94
C CYS A 67 18.54 26.96 -6.74
#